data_AF-A0A0B7NLI9-F1
#
_entry.id   AF-A0A0B7NLI9-F1
#
_cell.length_a   1.000
_cell.length_b   1.000
_cell.length_c   1.000
_cell.angle_alpha   90.00
_cell.angle_beta   90.00
_cell.angle_gamma   90.00
#
_symmetry.space_group_name_H-M   'P 1'
#
loop_
_entity.id
_entity.type
_entity.pdbx_description
1 polymer ?
#
loop_
_entity_poly.entity_id
_entity_poly.type
_entity_poly.pdbx_seq_one_letter_code
_entity_poly.pdbx_strand_id
1 'polypeptide(L)'
;MSDKKIPTKENLTWKINYLAAQVGENTHMKTAMIAASKSKYQQTHNRKAGELDKESLKHELYNARKLKLESKLYQSRKDLKNALKKAKQEETQKQIKKIKSAQKLLEKTEDKKDKEPEKSSAKKITAEDVDLYQKELEVLQSADLNDLVERILKSKLQKNPVLKSEELIIELVRVSIPAKKISNKTLQNIESRLTSNKAVMAEISIILSSFQSIIKGNNEKIEKQKIIEQKKKEAAEKKKRKTEEEQSPHAKKARITPKAGASEFFETLGDVADDENADANFKKIYEGEKKPNRAGQRQRRKQWEEMYGREAKHIAAEYEKREEKRLANPDYRPKKKPTPRSKPFAADSTSSKPSAPSEPVHPSWEAKRMQEEIMSKALNGKGGSNKKIVFDDSD
;
A
#
# COMPACT_ATOMS: atom_id res chain seq x y z
N MET A 1 12.74 -0.02 -43.61
CA MET A 1 12.46 0.74 -42.38
C MET A 1 12.54 -0.22 -41.21
N SER A 2 13.59 -0.13 -40.40
CA SER A 2 13.81 -1.02 -39.27
C SER A 2 12.83 -0.67 -38.16
N ASP A 3 11.89 -1.57 -37.86
CA ASP A 3 11.01 -1.44 -36.70
C ASP A 3 11.86 -1.32 -35.44
N LYS A 4 12.03 -0.10 -34.95
CA LYS A 4 12.61 0.17 -33.64
C LYS A 4 11.63 -0.39 -32.61
N LYS A 5 11.78 -1.68 -32.28
CA LYS A 5 11.07 -2.30 -31.17
C LYS A 5 11.27 -1.41 -29.96
N ILE A 6 10.17 -0.83 -29.48
CA ILE A 6 10.19 -0.02 -28.26
C ILE A 6 10.74 -0.93 -27.18
N PRO A 7 11.88 -0.59 -26.54
CA PRO A 7 12.46 -1.42 -25.51
C PRO A 7 11.38 -1.64 -24.45
N THR A 8 11.02 -2.90 -24.22
CA THR A 8 10.03 -3.26 -23.22
C THR A 8 10.52 -2.67 -21.89
N LYS A 9 9.67 -1.87 -21.23
CA LYS A 9 10.01 -1.25 -19.95
C LYS A 9 10.37 -2.35 -18.95
N GLU A 10 11.65 -2.57 -18.76
CA GLU A 10 12.15 -3.56 -17.80
C GLU A 10 11.67 -3.17 -16.41
N ASN A 11 11.17 -4.14 -15.66
CA ASN A 11 10.83 -3.92 -14.26
C ASN A 11 12.12 -3.85 -13.44
N LEU A 12 12.66 -2.64 -13.30
CA LEU A 12 13.90 -2.37 -12.54
C LEU A 12 13.82 -2.91 -11.11
N THR A 13 12.65 -2.90 -10.47
CA THR A 13 12.50 -3.46 -9.12
C THR A 13 12.78 -4.96 -9.13
N TRP A 14 12.25 -5.70 -10.12
CA TRP A 14 12.50 -7.13 -10.24
C TRP A 14 13.98 -7.40 -10.57
N LYS A 15 14.55 -6.65 -11.53
CA LYS A 15 15.95 -6.77 -11.95
C LYS A 15 16.92 -6.52 -10.79
N ILE A 16 16.71 -5.47 -9.98
CA ILE A 16 17.52 -5.20 -8.79
C ILE A 16 17.47 -6.36 -7.80
N ASN A 17 16.28 -6.87 -7.47
CA ASN A 17 16.17 -7.99 -6.52
C ASN A 17 16.74 -9.29 -7.10
N TYR A 18 16.64 -9.51 -8.41
CA TYR A 18 17.23 -10.66 -9.07
C TYR A 18 18.77 -10.61 -9.04
N LEU A 19 19.35 -9.49 -9.48
CA LEU A 19 20.80 -9.27 -9.48
C LEU A 19 21.38 -9.27 -8.06
N ALA A 20 20.71 -8.63 -7.10
CA ALA A 20 21.11 -8.65 -5.69
C ALA A 20 21.14 -10.09 -5.16
N ALA A 21 20.15 -10.93 -5.48
CA ALA A 21 20.14 -12.34 -5.08
C ALA A 21 21.26 -13.15 -5.76
N GLN A 22 21.63 -12.84 -7.01
CA GLN A 22 22.76 -13.48 -7.69
C GLN A 22 24.11 -13.09 -7.07
N VAL A 23 24.29 -11.83 -6.66
CA VAL A 23 25.49 -11.33 -5.98
C VAL A 23 25.58 -11.83 -4.53
N GLY A 24 24.48 -12.33 -3.97
CA GLY A 24 24.40 -12.82 -2.58
C GLY A 24 23.98 -11.75 -1.57
N GLU A 25 23.50 -10.60 -2.04
CA GLU A 25 22.87 -9.60 -1.17
C GLU A 25 21.48 -10.06 -0.73
N ASN A 26 21.04 -9.60 0.44
CA ASN A 26 19.72 -9.94 0.97
C ASN A 26 18.60 -9.30 0.13
N THR A 27 17.63 -10.11 -0.28
CA THR A 27 16.46 -9.63 -1.03
C THR A 27 15.17 -10.14 -0.40
N HIS A 28 14.14 -9.31 -0.45
CA HIS A 28 12.84 -9.63 0.12
C HIS A 28 11.94 -10.42 -0.84
N MET A 29 12.32 -10.50 -2.11
CA MET A 29 11.47 -11.07 -3.14
C MET A 29 11.83 -12.53 -3.39
N LYS A 30 11.04 -13.44 -2.81
CA LYS A 30 11.27 -14.91 -2.90
C LYS A 30 11.41 -15.41 -4.33
N THR A 31 10.65 -14.85 -5.27
CA THR A 31 10.71 -15.25 -6.68
C THR A 31 12.04 -14.89 -7.34
N ALA A 32 12.65 -13.75 -6.98
CA ALA A 32 14.00 -13.40 -7.45
C ALA A 32 15.04 -14.35 -6.87
N MET A 33 14.95 -14.71 -5.58
CA MET A 33 15.87 -15.67 -4.96
C MET A 33 15.82 -17.04 -5.65
N ILE A 34 14.62 -17.55 -5.94
CA ILE A 34 14.44 -18.83 -6.64
C ILE A 34 14.94 -18.74 -8.09
N ALA A 35 14.70 -17.62 -8.77
CA ALA A 35 15.20 -17.44 -10.13
C ALA A 35 16.73 -17.37 -10.17
N ALA A 36 17.34 -16.64 -9.22
CA ALA A 36 18.79 -16.53 -9.09
C ALA A 36 19.42 -17.89 -8.76
N SER A 37 18.84 -18.66 -7.82
CA SER A 37 19.32 -20.00 -7.49
C SER A 37 19.22 -20.96 -8.67
N LYS A 38 18.15 -20.87 -9.46
CA LYS A 38 17.99 -21.65 -10.70
C LYS A 38 19.03 -21.28 -11.75
N SER A 39 19.31 -20.00 -11.93
CA SER A 39 20.36 -19.53 -12.84
C SER A 39 21.74 -20.04 -12.42
N LYS A 40 22.06 -19.97 -11.11
CA LYS A 40 23.30 -20.52 -10.56
C LYS A 40 23.42 -22.03 -10.78
N TYR A 41 22.35 -22.78 -10.55
CA TYR A 41 22.30 -24.23 -10.82
C TYR A 41 22.55 -24.54 -12.30
N GLN A 42 21.92 -23.79 -13.21
CA GLN A 42 22.12 -23.96 -14.65
C GLN A 42 23.58 -23.70 -15.07
N GLN A 43 24.24 -22.69 -14.48
CA GLN A 43 25.65 -22.42 -14.73
C GLN A 43 26.54 -23.56 -14.25
N THR A 44 26.31 -24.10 -13.05
CA THR A 44 27.10 -25.24 -12.54
C THR A 44 26.99 -26.50 -13.40
N HIS A 45 25.84 -26.71 -14.07
CA HIS A 45 25.64 -27.87 -14.93
C HIS A 45 26.09 -27.66 -16.37
N ASN A 46 26.21 -26.42 -16.82
CA ASN A 46 26.65 -26.11 -18.17
C ASN A 46 28.15 -25.78 -18.14
N ARG A 47 29.02 -26.79 -18.29
CA ARG A 47 30.49 -26.64 -18.28
C ARG A 47 31.04 -25.61 -19.28
N LYS A 48 30.25 -25.24 -20.30
CA LYS A 48 30.60 -24.22 -21.29
C LYS A 48 30.13 -22.81 -20.92
N ALA A 49 29.22 -22.66 -19.96
CA ALA A 49 28.83 -21.34 -19.47
C ALA A 49 29.97 -20.85 -18.57
N GLY A 50 30.78 -19.93 -19.08
CA GLY A 50 31.82 -19.27 -18.29
C GLY A 50 31.24 -18.76 -16.97
N GLU A 51 32.02 -18.84 -15.90
CA GLU A 51 31.65 -18.29 -14.60
C GLU A 51 31.28 -16.83 -14.81
N LEU A 52 30.02 -16.45 -14.51
CA LEU A 52 29.63 -15.06 -14.59
C LEU A 52 30.50 -14.28 -13.62
N ASP A 53 31.28 -13.36 -14.17
CA ASP A 53 32.11 -12.49 -13.37
C ASP A 53 31.24 -11.72 -12.38
N LYS A 54 31.54 -11.93 -11.09
CA LYS A 54 30.80 -11.31 -9.98
C LYS A 54 30.90 -9.79 -10.04
N GLU A 55 31.98 -9.25 -10.60
CA GLU A 55 32.18 -7.81 -10.74
C GLU A 55 31.23 -7.24 -11.80
N SER A 56 31.08 -7.90 -12.93
CA SER A 56 30.07 -7.56 -13.95
C SER A 56 28.65 -7.53 -13.37
N LEU A 57 28.25 -8.55 -12.59
CA LEU A 57 26.93 -8.57 -11.92
C LEU A 57 26.74 -7.43 -10.92
N LYS A 58 27.79 -7.07 -10.16
CA LYS A 58 27.76 -5.91 -9.25
C LYS A 58 27.59 -4.60 -10.02
N HIS A 59 28.28 -4.45 -11.15
CA HIS A 59 28.16 -3.26 -12.00
C HIS A 59 26.76 -3.15 -12.64
N GLU A 60 26.19 -4.26 -13.11
CA GLU A 60 24.79 -4.28 -13.59
C GLU A 60 23.80 -3.91 -12.49
N LEU A 61 24.00 -4.43 -11.27
CA LEU A 61 23.19 -4.09 -10.10
C LEU A 61 23.30 -2.60 -9.75
N TYR A 62 24.51 -2.05 -9.79
CA TYR A 62 24.77 -0.63 -9.59
C TYR A 62 23.99 0.22 -10.60
N ASN A 63 24.07 -0.10 -11.88
CA ASN A 63 23.36 0.61 -12.95
C ASN A 63 21.83 0.50 -12.82
N ALA A 64 21.33 -0.69 -12.48
CA ALA A 64 19.89 -0.89 -12.25
C ALA A 64 19.39 -0.05 -11.06
N ARG A 65 20.17 0.01 -9.96
CA ARG A 65 19.89 0.88 -8.80
C ARG A 65 19.92 2.36 -9.19
N LYS A 66 20.94 2.81 -9.93
CA LYS A 66 21.06 4.18 -10.42
C LYS A 66 19.83 4.63 -11.20
N LEU A 67 19.45 3.89 -12.24
CA LEU A 67 18.25 4.18 -13.05
C LEU A 67 16.97 4.20 -12.21
N LYS A 68 16.87 3.28 -11.24
CA LYS A 68 15.70 3.24 -10.34
C LYS A 68 15.66 4.47 -9.42
N LEU A 69 16.80 4.90 -8.90
CA LEU A 69 16.92 6.08 -8.06
C LEU A 69 16.60 7.36 -8.84
N GLU A 70 17.05 7.49 -10.09
CA GLU A 70 16.71 8.62 -10.98
C GLU A 70 15.20 8.69 -11.23
N SER A 71 14.58 7.56 -11.60
CA SER A 71 13.12 7.48 -11.78
C SER A 71 12.38 7.81 -10.49
N LYS A 72 12.89 7.34 -9.34
CA LYS A 72 12.28 7.62 -8.05
C LYS A 72 12.46 9.08 -7.64
N LEU A 73 13.59 9.71 -7.93
CA LEU A 73 13.85 11.13 -7.69
C LEU A 73 12.86 12.00 -8.45
N TYR A 74 12.60 11.69 -9.72
CA TYR A 74 11.58 12.40 -10.50
C TYR A 74 10.20 12.32 -9.84
N GLN A 75 9.79 11.12 -9.42
CA GLN A 75 8.51 10.94 -8.73
C GLN A 75 8.48 11.67 -7.37
N SER A 76 9.57 11.61 -6.60
CA SER A 76 9.73 12.31 -5.32
C SER A 76 9.63 13.83 -5.48
N ARG A 77 10.18 14.41 -6.56
CA ARG A 77 10.02 15.83 -6.88
C ARG A 77 8.54 16.18 -7.08
N LYS A 78 7.80 15.36 -7.83
CA LYS A 78 6.37 15.57 -8.09
C LYS A 78 5.54 15.47 -6.81
N ASP A 79 5.75 14.43 -6.02
CA ASP A 79 5.00 14.19 -4.79
C ASP A 79 5.27 15.30 -3.75
N LEU A 80 6.54 15.66 -3.55
CA LEU A 80 6.93 16.74 -2.65
C LEU A 80 6.41 18.10 -3.10
N LYS A 81 6.42 18.39 -4.42
CA LYS A 81 5.84 19.61 -4.98
C LYS A 81 4.34 19.69 -4.69
N ASN A 82 3.61 18.58 -4.82
CA ASN A 82 2.18 18.54 -4.51
C ASN A 82 1.91 18.77 -3.02
N ALA A 83 2.72 18.17 -2.13
CA ALA A 83 2.63 18.41 -0.69
C ALA A 83 2.94 19.87 -0.33
N LEU A 84 3.97 20.46 -0.94
CA LEU A 84 4.32 21.87 -0.73
C LEU A 84 3.25 22.82 -1.28
N LYS A 85 2.58 22.50 -2.38
CA LYS A 85 1.42 23.27 -2.87
C LYS A 85 0.31 23.32 -1.82
N LYS A 86 -0.03 22.17 -1.22
CA LYS A 86 -1.02 22.09 -0.15
C LYS A 86 -0.58 22.86 1.09
N ALA A 87 0.67 22.68 1.52
CA ALA A 87 1.23 23.42 2.66
C ALA A 87 1.25 24.94 2.41
N LYS A 88 1.56 25.38 1.18
CA LYS A 88 1.50 26.78 0.77
C LYS A 88 0.08 27.33 0.85
N GLN A 89 -0.92 26.59 0.38
CA GLN A 89 -2.33 26.99 0.50
C GLN A 89 -2.76 27.13 1.97
N GLU A 90 -2.41 26.16 2.82
CA GLU A 90 -2.70 26.22 4.26
C GLU A 90 -2.03 27.42 4.94
N GLU A 91 -0.76 27.68 4.64
CA GLU A 91 -0.02 28.80 5.22
C GLU A 91 -0.55 30.15 4.72
N THR A 92 -0.92 30.26 3.44
CA THR A 92 -1.58 31.44 2.88
C THR A 92 -2.88 31.73 3.62
N GLN A 93 -3.72 30.71 3.86
CA GLN A 93 -4.96 30.87 4.62
C GLN A 93 -4.70 31.30 6.07
N LYS A 94 -3.67 30.76 6.72
CA LYS A 94 -3.28 31.18 8.07
C LYS A 94 -2.82 32.64 8.08
N GLN A 95 -2.02 33.05 7.11
CA GLN A 95 -1.53 34.42 7.02
C GLN A 95 -2.67 35.42 6.76
N ILE A 96 -3.60 35.09 5.86
CA ILE A 96 -4.80 35.92 5.62
C ILE A 96 -5.63 36.06 6.90
N LYS A 97 -5.83 34.96 7.64
CA LYS A 97 -6.54 35.01 8.93
C LYS A 97 -5.81 35.90 9.96
N LYS A 98 -4.48 35.82 10.03
CA LYS A 98 -3.66 36.69 10.90
C LYS A 98 -3.82 38.16 10.53
N ILE A 99 -3.72 38.51 9.25
CA ILE A 99 -3.93 39.89 8.75
C ILE A 99 -5.32 40.40 9.15
N LYS A 100 -6.37 39.62 8.87
CA LYS A 100 -7.75 40.00 9.24
C LYS A 100 -7.92 40.19 10.75
N SER A 101 -7.31 39.32 11.56
CA SER A 101 -7.38 39.44 13.02
C SER A 101 -6.61 40.66 13.55
N ALA A 102 -5.47 40.99 12.95
CA ALA A 102 -4.66 42.16 13.30
C ALA A 102 -5.38 43.46 12.92
N GLN A 103 -5.98 43.53 11.73
CA GLN A 103 -6.80 44.66 11.29
C GLN A 103 -8.00 44.91 12.22
N LYS A 104 -8.74 43.85 12.59
CA LYS A 104 -9.87 43.96 13.52
C LYS A 104 -9.46 44.40 14.93
N LEU A 105 -8.24 44.08 15.36
CA LEU A 105 -7.70 44.53 16.63
C LEU A 105 -7.28 46.00 16.57
N LEU A 106 -6.70 46.43 15.45
CA LEU A 106 -6.33 47.84 15.20
C LEU A 106 -7.58 48.75 15.20
N GLU A 107 -8.63 48.38 14.47
CA GLU A 107 -9.90 49.11 14.40
C GLU A 107 -10.53 49.29 15.79
N LYS A 108 -10.60 48.22 16.59
CA LYS A 108 -11.10 48.27 17.98
C LYS A 108 -10.28 49.15 18.91
N THR A 109 -8.98 49.34 18.64
CA THR A 109 -8.13 50.23 19.44
C THR A 109 -8.31 51.70 19.07
N GLU A 110 -8.73 52.00 17.84
CA GLU A 110 -9.08 53.36 17.42
C GLU A 110 -10.42 53.79 18.05
N ASP A 111 -11.43 52.91 18.02
CA ASP A 111 -12.74 53.18 18.63
C ASP A 111 -12.69 53.40 20.16
N LYS A 112 -11.64 52.90 20.82
CA LYS A 112 -11.47 53.01 22.28
C LYS A 112 -10.59 54.18 22.72
N LYS A 113 -10.03 54.97 21.80
CA LYS A 113 -9.27 56.18 22.17
C LYS A 113 -10.12 57.24 22.88
N ASP A 114 -11.44 57.17 22.79
CA ASP A 114 -12.37 58.08 23.46
C ASP A 114 -12.86 57.61 24.84
N LYS A 115 -12.41 56.44 25.34
CA LYS A 115 -12.76 55.93 26.69
C LYS A 115 -11.51 55.56 27.47
N GLU A 116 -11.39 56.10 28.69
CA GLU A 116 -10.20 56.09 29.55
C GLU A 116 -9.36 54.78 29.59
N PRO A 117 -8.03 54.91 29.72
CA PRO A 117 -7.08 53.81 29.58
C PRO A 117 -6.94 52.96 30.85
N GLU A 118 -7.82 51.98 31.08
CA GLU A 118 -7.58 50.95 32.11
C GLU A 118 -6.82 49.71 31.58
N LYS A 119 -5.53 49.68 31.90
CA LYS A 119 -4.66 48.54 32.27
C LYS A 119 -5.02 47.12 31.78
N SER A 120 -5.16 46.89 30.47
CA SER A 120 -5.04 45.52 29.93
C SER A 120 -3.75 45.35 29.12
N SER A 121 -2.89 44.43 29.58
CA SER A 121 -1.57 44.10 29.04
C SER A 121 -1.59 43.35 27.70
N ALA A 122 -2.60 43.59 26.87
CA ALA A 122 -2.66 43.03 25.53
C ALA A 122 -1.58 43.70 24.67
N LYS A 123 -0.68 42.90 24.06
CA LYS A 123 0.32 43.40 23.11
C LYS A 123 -0.37 44.29 22.07
N LYS A 124 -0.02 45.57 22.07
CA LYS A 124 -0.48 46.54 21.06
C LYS A 124 0.07 46.07 19.71
N ILE A 125 -0.80 45.58 18.85
CA ILE A 125 -0.45 45.31 17.45
C ILE A 125 -0.32 46.67 16.77
N THR A 126 0.83 46.94 16.18
CA THR A 126 1.08 48.19 15.46
C THR A 126 0.63 48.05 14.00
N ALA A 127 0.38 49.18 13.32
CA ALA A 127 0.11 49.17 11.88
C ALA A 127 1.29 48.54 11.09
N GLU A 128 2.51 48.73 11.58
CA GLU A 128 3.73 48.15 11.00
C GLU A 128 3.70 46.61 10.95
N ASP A 129 3.13 45.95 11.98
CA ASP A 129 2.99 44.49 12.00
C ASP A 129 2.07 43.98 10.88
N VAL A 130 1.01 44.74 10.56
CA VAL A 130 0.07 44.40 9.48
C VAL A 130 0.80 44.46 8.13
N ASP A 131 1.60 45.49 7.90
CA ASP A 131 2.40 45.64 6.68
C ASP A 131 3.45 44.53 6.55
N LEU A 132 4.07 44.11 7.65
CA LEU A 132 4.98 42.96 7.66
C LEU A 132 4.25 41.68 7.27
N TYR A 133 3.04 41.44 7.79
CA TYR A 133 2.27 40.25 7.42
C TYR A 133 1.82 40.26 5.96
N GLN A 134 1.52 41.43 5.40
CA GLN A 134 1.19 41.60 3.98
C GLN A 134 2.42 41.34 3.09
N LYS A 135 3.59 41.88 3.44
CA LYS A 135 4.85 41.59 2.75
C LYS A 135 5.19 40.10 2.78
N GLU A 136 5.02 39.44 3.93
CA GLU A 136 5.19 37.98 4.03
C GLU A 136 4.22 37.21 3.12
N LEU A 137 2.96 37.66 3.02
CA LEU A 137 1.95 37.04 2.17
C LEU A 137 2.35 37.14 0.68
N GLU A 138 2.84 38.29 0.25
CA GLU A 138 3.32 38.51 -1.12
C GLU A 138 4.53 37.63 -1.45
N VAL A 139 5.50 37.54 -0.53
CA VAL A 139 6.65 36.64 -0.67
C VAL A 139 6.20 35.18 -0.71
N LEU A 140 5.24 34.78 0.12
CA LEU A 140 4.69 33.42 0.12
C LEU A 140 4.03 33.08 -1.23
N GLN A 141 3.30 34.03 -1.82
CA GLN A 141 2.64 33.85 -3.11
C GLN A 141 3.64 33.74 -4.28
N SER A 142 4.71 34.52 -4.27
CA SER A 142 5.76 34.49 -5.29
C SER A 142 6.79 33.36 -5.14
N ALA A 143 6.84 32.69 -3.98
CA ALA A 143 7.80 31.62 -3.73
C ALA A 143 7.76 30.48 -4.77
N ASP A 144 8.90 30.22 -5.43
CA ASP A 144 9.08 29.11 -6.35
C ASP A 144 9.23 27.79 -5.61
N LEU A 145 8.23 26.92 -5.79
CA LEU A 145 8.19 25.61 -5.17
C LEU A 145 9.20 24.64 -5.77
N ASN A 146 9.63 24.81 -7.03
CA ASN A 146 10.57 23.89 -7.67
C ASN A 146 11.95 24.01 -7.03
N ASP A 147 12.49 25.24 -6.94
CA ASP A 147 13.77 25.52 -6.27
C ASP A 147 13.76 25.03 -4.80
N LEU A 148 12.62 25.13 -4.12
CA LEU A 148 12.45 24.65 -2.76
C LEU A 148 12.47 23.11 -2.66
N VAL A 149 11.76 22.41 -3.55
CA VAL A 149 11.76 20.94 -3.62
C VAL A 149 13.18 20.41 -3.76
N GLU A 150 13.95 20.97 -4.69
CA GLU A 150 15.33 20.58 -4.95
C GLU A 150 16.21 20.75 -3.69
N ARG A 151 16.14 21.91 -3.03
CA ARG A 151 16.92 22.17 -1.81
C ARG A 151 16.53 21.27 -0.65
N ILE A 152 15.22 20.99 -0.47
CA ILE A 152 14.76 20.06 0.55
C ILE A 152 15.30 18.67 0.29
N LEU A 153 15.16 18.16 -0.94
CA LEU A 153 15.65 16.82 -1.30
C LEU A 153 17.15 16.72 -1.09
N LYS A 154 17.95 17.69 -1.57
CA LYS A 154 19.40 17.72 -1.35
C LYS A 154 19.76 17.71 0.12
N SER A 155 19.18 18.61 0.91
CA SER A 155 19.44 18.73 2.35
C SER A 155 19.07 17.46 3.10
N LYS A 156 17.91 16.87 2.81
CA LYS A 156 17.42 15.67 3.50
C LYS A 156 18.17 14.40 3.10
N LEU A 157 18.55 14.26 1.83
CA LEU A 157 19.37 13.14 1.37
C LEU A 157 20.79 13.21 1.96
N GLN A 158 21.40 14.39 2.00
CA GLN A 158 22.75 14.58 2.56
C GLN A 158 22.82 14.50 4.09
N LYS A 159 21.73 14.83 4.80
CA LYS A 159 21.67 14.74 6.27
C LYS A 159 21.30 13.34 6.78
N ASN A 160 20.78 12.46 5.94
CA ASN A 160 20.40 11.12 6.37
C ASN A 160 21.67 10.28 6.61
N PRO A 161 21.86 9.70 7.82
CA PRO A 161 23.10 9.00 8.17
C PRO A 161 23.35 7.77 7.30
N VAL A 162 22.27 7.13 6.82
CA VAL A 162 22.35 5.93 5.99
C VAL A 162 22.63 6.26 4.52
N LEU A 163 22.09 7.36 4.01
CA LEU A 163 22.19 7.70 2.58
C LEU A 163 23.41 8.58 2.27
N LYS A 164 23.94 9.32 3.26
CA LYS A 164 25.07 10.24 3.07
C LYS A 164 26.35 9.52 2.60
N SER A 165 26.57 8.27 3.03
CA SER A 165 27.75 7.49 2.70
C SER A 165 27.68 6.78 1.34
N GLU A 166 26.52 6.73 0.71
CA GLU A 166 26.30 5.93 -0.49
C GLU A 166 26.70 6.72 -1.75
N GLU A 167 27.65 6.19 -2.52
CA GLU A 167 28.22 6.84 -3.71
C GLU A 167 27.14 7.22 -4.74
N LEU A 168 26.18 6.30 -4.98
CA LEU A 168 25.05 6.53 -5.88
C LEU A 168 24.24 7.78 -5.52
N ILE A 169 24.06 8.05 -4.22
CA ILE A 169 23.30 9.21 -3.75
C ILE A 169 24.12 10.47 -3.89
N ILE A 170 25.41 10.40 -3.60
CA ILE A 170 26.34 11.52 -3.79
C ILE A 170 26.36 11.94 -5.26
N GLU A 171 26.53 10.98 -6.18
CA GLU A 171 26.52 11.21 -7.62
C GLU A 171 25.18 11.81 -8.08
N LEU A 172 24.06 11.20 -7.67
CA LEU A 172 22.72 11.66 -8.04
C LEU A 172 22.43 13.09 -7.56
N VAL A 173 22.78 13.40 -6.30
CA VAL A 173 22.58 14.74 -5.71
C VAL A 173 23.50 15.77 -6.37
N ARG A 174 24.73 15.40 -6.73
CA ARG A 174 25.69 16.29 -7.40
C ARG A 174 25.23 16.65 -8.81
N VAL A 175 24.76 15.68 -9.59
CA VAL A 175 24.33 15.88 -10.98
C VAL A 175 22.96 16.56 -11.06
N SER A 176 22.03 16.18 -10.20
CA SER A 176 20.62 16.54 -10.40
C SER A 176 20.16 17.81 -9.69
N ILE A 177 20.91 18.30 -8.69
CA ILE A 177 20.40 19.34 -7.77
C ILE A 177 21.35 20.56 -7.68
N PRO A 178 21.08 21.64 -8.44
CA PRO A 178 21.85 22.88 -8.35
C PRO A 178 21.70 23.54 -6.98
N ALA A 179 22.80 24.00 -6.40
CA ALA A 179 22.81 24.67 -5.11
C ALA A 179 22.55 26.17 -5.28
N LYS A 180 21.28 26.59 -5.22
CA LYS A 180 20.95 28.02 -5.12
C LYS A 180 20.89 28.41 -3.65
N LYS A 181 21.73 29.36 -3.21
CA LYS A 181 21.64 29.93 -1.86
C LYS A 181 20.54 30.99 -1.84
N ILE A 182 19.78 31.05 -0.75
CA ILE A 182 18.79 32.10 -0.53
C ILE A 182 19.43 33.17 0.36
N SER A 183 19.44 34.41 -0.09
CA SER A 183 19.89 35.56 0.69
C SER A 183 18.81 36.13 1.62
N ASN A 184 17.53 36.02 1.25
CA ASN A 184 16.43 36.67 1.97
C ASN A 184 15.96 35.87 3.21
N LYS A 185 16.12 36.49 4.40
CA LYS A 185 15.71 35.93 5.71
C LYS A 185 14.21 35.64 5.81
N THR A 186 13.37 36.50 5.26
CA THR A 186 11.90 36.32 5.26
C THR A 186 11.49 35.07 4.50
N LEU A 187 12.13 34.85 3.35
CA LEU A 187 11.92 33.66 2.51
C LEU A 187 12.36 32.40 3.25
N GLN A 188 13.53 32.42 3.92
CA GLN A 188 13.99 31.29 4.75
C GLN A 188 13.00 30.95 5.89
N ASN A 189 12.40 31.96 6.54
CA ASN A 189 11.40 31.75 7.58
C ASN A 189 10.08 31.17 7.03
N ILE A 190 9.69 31.55 5.83
CA ILE A 190 8.53 30.96 5.16
C ILE A 190 8.82 29.49 4.81
N GLU A 191 10.00 29.20 4.29
CA GLU A 191 10.40 27.84 3.94
C GLU A 191 10.52 26.90 5.13
N SER A 192 11.03 27.39 6.27
CA SER A 192 11.06 26.60 7.50
C SER A 192 9.64 26.22 7.94
N ARG A 193 8.69 27.16 7.85
CA ARG A 193 7.27 26.89 8.11
C ARG A 193 6.69 25.85 7.13
N LEU A 194 6.90 26.02 5.83
CA LEU A 194 6.41 25.08 4.81
C LEU A 194 7.00 23.67 4.97
N THR A 195 8.30 23.57 5.25
CA THR A 195 8.99 22.28 5.44
C THR A 195 8.61 21.58 6.73
N SER A 196 8.25 22.34 7.78
CA SER A 196 7.77 21.79 9.05
C SER A 196 6.32 21.29 9.00
N ASN A 197 5.59 21.57 7.92
CA ASN A 197 4.22 21.10 7.74
C ASN A 197 4.18 19.56 7.80
N LYS A 198 3.22 19.01 8.56
CA LYS A 198 3.05 17.57 8.77
C LYS A 198 2.94 16.78 7.47
N ALA A 199 2.21 17.28 6.47
CA ALA A 199 2.04 16.61 5.19
C ALA A 199 3.37 16.51 4.42
N VAL A 200 4.15 17.60 4.42
CA VAL A 200 5.47 17.66 3.78
C VAL A 200 6.46 16.72 4.49
N MET A 201 6.47 16.72 5.82
CA MET A 201 7.32 15.84 6.62
C MET A 201 7.00 14.34 6.41
N ALA A 202 5.72 13.99 6.29
CA ALA A 202 5.30 12.63 5.99
C ALA A 202 5.82 12.18 4.61
N GLU A 203 5.70 13.02 3.59
CA GLU A 203 6.22 12.71 2.25
C GLU A 203 7.74 12.61 2.24
N ILE A 204 8.47 13.51 2.91
CA ILE A 204 9.94 13.42 3.06
C ILE A 204 10.32 12.06 3.66
N SER A 205 9.60 11.61 4.69
CA SER A 205 9.88 10.33 5.35
C SER A 205 9.64 9.15 4.40
N ILE A 206 8.55 9.17 3.63
CA ILE A 206 8.24 8.17 2.59
C ILE A 206 9.34 8.14 1.51
N ILE A 207 9.78 9.31 1.06
CA ILE A 207 10.86 9.47 0.08
C ILE A 207 12.14 8.84 0.63
N LEU A 208 12.61 9.25 1.82
CA LEU A 208 13.83 8.71 2.43
C LEU A 208 13.78 7.19 2.60
N SER A 209 12.64 6.67 3.08
CA SER A 209 12.44 5.23 3.25
C SER A 209 12.52 4.50 1.91
N SER A 210 11.93 5.07 0.85
CA SER A 210 11.96 4.47 -0.48
C SER A 210 13.36 4.44 -1.11
N PHE A 211 14.17 5.48 -0.87
CA PHE A 211 15.57 5.53 -1.32
C PHE A 211 16.41 4.50 -0.57
N GLN A 212 16.26 4.42 0.76
CA GLN A 212 16.92 3.40 1.58
C GLN A 212 16.56 1.98 1.13
N SER A 213 15.28 1.71 0.84
CA SER A 213 14.81 0.43 0.31
C SER A 213 15.43 0.03 -1.04
N ILE A 214 15.76 0.99 -1.91
CA ILE A 214 16.39 0.70 -3.22
C ILE A 214 17.86 0.34 -3.05
N ILE A 215 18.58 1.04 -2.16
CA ILE A 215 20.01 0.83 -1.93
C ILE A 215 20.23 -0.45 -1.11
N LYS A 216 19.73 -0.48 0.13
CA LYS A 216 20.03 -1.56 1.07
C LYS A 216 19.14 -2.78 0.89
N GLY A 217 18.12 -2.68 0.04
CA GLY A 217 17.03 -3.64 0.01
C GLY A 217 16.07 -3.42 1.20
N ASN A 218 14.93 -4.09 1.17
CA ASN A 218 13.93 -4.02 2.24
C ASN A 218 14.36 -4.87 3.46
N ASN A 219 15.58 -4.69 3.98
CA ASN A 219 16.11 -5.49 5.10
C ASN A 219 15.21 -5.43 6.32
N GLU A 220 14.65 -4.27 6.65
CA GLU A 220 13.68 -4.17 7.74
C GLU A 220 12.40 -4.97 7.49
N LYS A 221 11.90 -5.05 6.24
CA LYS A 221 10.74 -5.89 5.95
C LYS A 221 11.11 -7.37 6.02
N ILE A 222 12.32 -7.72 5.60
CA ILE A 222 12.85 -9.09 5.72
C ILE A 222 12.93 -9.46 7.20
N GLU A 223 13.49 -8.60 8.04
CA GLU A 223 13.63 -8.83 9.48
C GLU A 223 12.27 -8.89 10.17
N LYS A 224 11.36 -7.95 9.89
CA LYS A 224 9.97 -8.01 10.37
C LYS A 224 9.27 -9.30 9.94
N GLN A 225 9.47 -9.75 8.70
CA GLN A 225 8.92 -11.03 8.23
C GLN A 225 9.55 -12.24 8.92
N LYS A 226 10.86 -12.24 9.16
CA LYS A 226 11.56 -13.29 9.91
C LYS A 226 11.04 -13.38 11.36
N ILE A 227 10.86 -12.25 12.04
CA ILE A 227 10.29 -12.20 13.39
C ILE A 227 8.85 -12.74 13.40
N ILE A 228 8.01 -12.34 12.44
CA ILE A 228 6.64 -12.86 12.32
C ILE A 228 6.65 -14.36 12.06
N GLU A 229 7.56 -14.86 11.22
CA GLU A 229 7.70 -16.28 10.92
C GLU A 229 8.18 -17.09 12.14
N GLN A 230 9.15 -16.56 12.91
CA GLN A 230 9.59 -17.16 14.18
C GLN A 230 8.45 -17.22 15.19
N LYS A 231 7.72 -16.12 15.40
CA LYS A 231 6.53 -16.11 16.28
C LYS A 231 5.47 -17.11 15.84
N LYS A 232 5.27 -17.30 14.53
CA LYS A 232 4.36 -18.32 14.00
C LYS A 232 4.86 -19.75 14.27
N LYS A 233 6.17 -20.00 14.12
CA LYS A 233 6.78 -21.30 14.43
C LYS A 233 6.67 -21.61 15.93
N GLU A 234 7.00 -20.67 16.80
CA GLU A 234 6.84 -20.79 18.25
C GLU A 234 5.38 -21.03 18.66
N ALA A 235 4.43 -20.30 18.06
CA ALA A 235 3.01 -20.50 18.33
C ALA A 235 2.52 -21.88 17.85
N ALA A 236 2.99 -22.35 16.69
CA ALA A 236 2.68 -23.69 16.20
C ALA A 236 3.29 -24.78 17.09
N GLU A 237 4.51 -24.59 17.56
CA GLU A 237 5.18 -25.51 18.48
C GLU A 237 4.48 -25.56 19.85
N LYS A 238 4.09 -24.41 20.41
CA LYS A 238 3.29 -24.35 21.64
C LYS A 238 1.94 -25.05 21.49
N LYS A 239 1.30 -24.96 20.32
CA LYS A 239 0.06 -25.72 20.04
C LYS A 239 0.32 -27.22 19.99
N LYS A 240 1.39 -27.67 19.33
CA LYS A 240 1.76 -29.09 19.28
C LYS A 240 2.03 -29.67 20.67
N ARG A 241 2.76 -28.95 21.52
CA ARG A 241 3.02 -29.38 22.91
C ARG A 241 1.74 -29.53 23.73
N LYS A 242 0.78 -28.60 23.59
CA LYS A 242 -0.52 -28.69 24.28
C LYS A 242 -1.36 -29.90 23.82
N THR A 243 -1.38 -30.18 22.52
CA THR A 243 -2.09 -31.36 22.00
C THR A 243 -1.43 -32.69 22.36
N GLU A 244 -0.12 -32.69 22.58
CA GLU A 244 0.63 -33.88 23.02
C GLU A 244 0.47 -34.14 24.53
N GLU A 245 0.35 -33.07 25.33
CA GLU A 245 0.10 -33.14 26.77
C GLU A 245 -1.34 -33.59 27.11
N GLU A 246 -2.33 -33.20 26.30
CA GLU A 246 -3.73 -33.67 26.42
C GLU A 246 -3.95 -35.14 25.96
N GLN A 247 -2.97 -35.76 25.29
CA GLN A 247 -3.05 -37.16 24.85
C GLN A 247 -2.32 -38.14 25.78
N SER A 248 -1.85 -37.70 26.97
CA SER A 248 -1.33 -38.65 27.95
C SER A 248 -2.48 -39.52 28.53
N PRO A 249 -2.38 -40.86 28.52
CA PRO A 249 -3.51 -41.73 28.75
C PRO A 249 -3.61 -42.18 30.22
N HIS A 250 -4.00 -41.31 31.16
CA HIS A 250 -4.38 -41.76 32.51
C HIS A 250 -5.43 -40.86 33.17
N ALA A 251 -6.71 -41.27 33.08
CA ALA A 251 -7.54 -41.64 34.23
C ALA A 251 -9.00 -41.79 33.81
N LYS A 252 -9.52 -43.01 33.97
CA LYS A 252 -10.93 -43.37 33.87
C LYS A 252 -11.78 -42.42 34.71
N LYS A 253 -12.69 -41.65 34.10
CA LYS A 253 -13.83 -41.06 34.79
C LYS A 253 -15.14 -41.46 34.12
N ALA A 254 -16.08 -41.74 35.00
CA ALA A 254 -17.32 -42.45 34.79
C ALA A 254 -18.17 -41.89 33.64
N ARG A 255 -18.72 -42.85 32.89
CA ARG A 255 -19.88 -42.73 32.02
C ARG A 255 -21.08 -42.23 32.83
N ILE A 256 -21.39 -40.94 32.71
CA ILE A 256 -22.69 -40.40 33.12
C ILE A 256 -23.55 -40.34 31.86
N THR A 257 -24.60 -41.16 31.85
CA THR A 257 -25.67 -41.15 30.85
C THR A 257 -26.51 -39.88 31.00
N PRO A 258 -26.79 -39.11 29.95
CA PRO A 258 -27.80 -38.06 30.02
C PRO A 258 -29.19 -38.72 30.02
N LYS A 259 -29.88 -38.58 31.15
CA LYS A 259 -31.31 -38.92 31.28
C LYS A 259 -32.10 -37.87 30.50
N ALA A 260 -32.97 -38.36 29.64
CA ALA A 260 -33.92 -37.55 28.88
C ALA A 260 -34.89 -36.81 29.81
N GLY A 261 -35.25 -35.58 29.43
CA GLY A 261 -36.48 -34.93 29.86
C GLY A 261 -36.34 -33.94 31.03
N ALA A 262 -35.91 -32.71 30.74
CA ALA A 262 -36.39 -31.51 31.42
C ALA A 262 -36.12 -30.31 30.52
N SER A 263 -37.19 -29.62 30.14
CA SER A 263 -37.19 -28.41 29.36
C SER A 263 -36.70 -27.22 30.21
N GLU A 264 -35.46 -26.78 29.99
CA GLU A 264 -34.87 -25.52 30.52
C GLU A 264 -35.56 -24.24 30.01
N PHE A 265 -36.73 -24.32 29.37
CA PHE A 265 -37.38 -23.17 28.75
C PHE A 265 -38.32 -22.40 29.70
N PHE A 266 -38.69 -22.96 30.86
CA PHE A 266 -39.65 -22.33 31.77
C PHE A 266 -39.05 -21.83 33.10
N GLU A 267 -37.77 -22.09 33.38
CA GLU A 267 -37.15 -21.69 34.66
C GLU A 267 -36.59 -20.26 34.64
N THR A 268 -36.60 -19.58 33.48
CA THR A 268 -36.06 -18.21 33.32
C THR A 268 -37.15 -17.12 33.24
N LEU A 269 -38.39 -17.42 33.60
CA LEU A 269 -39.54 -16.51 33.43
C LEU A 269 -40.22 -16.10 34.74
N GLY A 270 -39.64 -16.42 35.90
CA GLY A 270 -40.25 -16.12 37.18
C GLY A 270 -39.23 -15.87 38.29
N ASP A 271 -38.54 -14.73 38.24
CA ASP A 271 -38.23 -13.99 39.46
C ASP A 271 -38.04 -12.51 39.14
N VAL A 272 -39.03 -11.70 39.52
CA VAL A 272 -39.06 -10.25 39.39
C VAL A 272 -38.51 -9.70 40.70
N ALA A 273 -37.18 -9.57 40.78
CA ALA A 273 -36.51 -8.82 41.83
C ALA A 273 -35.84 -7.61 41.20
N ASP A 274 -36.32 -6.45 41.65
CA ASP A 274 -35.98 -5.08 41.30
C ASP A 274 -34.50 -4.77 41.62
N ASP A 275 -33.60 -5.11 40.69
CA ASP A 275 -32.17 -4.78 40.79
C ASP A 275 -31.81 -3.74 39.72
N GLU A 276 -31.60 -2.49 40.15
CA GLU A 276 -31.18 -1.31 39.38
C GLU A 276 -29.76 -1.42 38.80
N ASN A 277 -29.34 -2.61 38.37
CA ASN A 277 -28.06 -2.82 37.73
C ASN A 277 -28.28 -2.86 36.22
N ALA A 278 -28.28 -1.68 35.61
CA ALA A 278 -28.38 -1.47 34.17
C ALA A 278 -27.46 -2.43 33.41
N ASP A 279 -28.07 -3.44 32.80
CA ASP A 279 -27.41 -4.50 32.06
C ASP A 279 -26.46 -3.86 31.02
N ALA A 280 -25.15 -4.00 31.24
CA ALA A 280 -24.12 -3.50 30.33
C ALA A 280 -24.30 -4.08 28.91
N ASN A 281 -25.02 -5.20 28.79
CA ASN A 281 -25.39 -5.82 27.53
C ASN A 281 -26.49 -5.03 26.79
N PHE A 282 -27.39 -4.35 27.51
CA PHE A 282 -28.44 -3.52 26.92
C PHE A 282 -27.86 -2.29 26.21
N LYS A 283 -26.86 -1.63 26.83
CA LYS A 283 -26.12 -0.53 26.20
C LYS A 283 -25.37 -0.96 24.94
N LYS A 284 -24.82 -2.18 24.92
CA LYS A 284 -24.11 -2.71 23.74
C LYS A 284 -25.05 -2.97 22.55
N ILE A 285 -26.31 -3.30 22.81
CA ILE A 285 -27.31 -3.57 21.77
C ILE A 285 -27.85 -2.26 21.17
N TYR A 286 -28.02 -1.21 21.97
CA TYR A 286 -28.68 0.03 21.55
C TYR A 286 -27.73 1.21 21.24
N GLU A 287 -26.56 1.32 21.87
CA GLU A 287 -25.61 2.45 21.64
C GLU A 287 -24.53 2.15 20.57
N GLY A 288 -24.63 1.01 19.88
CA GLY A 288 -24.20 0.92 18.48
C GLY A 288 -22.70 0.87 18.20
N GLU A 289 -22.07 -0.30 18.44
CA GLU A 289 -20.96 -0.70 17.57
C GLU A 289 -21.50 -0.83 16.15
N LYS A 290 -21.09 0.07 15.25
CA LYS A 290 -21.46 0.05 13.83
C LYS A 290 -21.17 -1.35 13.28
N LYS A 291 -22.22 -2.13 13.03
CA LYS A 291 -22.11 -3.48 12.46
C LYS A 291 -21.21 -3.38 11.22
N PRO A 292 -20.05 -4.06 11.21
CA PRO A 292 -19.14 -3.97 10.07
C PRO A 292 -19.90 -4.41 8.82
N ASN A 293 -19.70 -3.65 7.75
CA ASN A 293 -20.39 -3.89 6.49
C ASN A 293 -20.28 -5.38 6.12
N ARG A 294 -21.43 -5.99 5.82
CA ARG A 294 -21.55 -7.45 5.61
C ARG A 294 -20.49 -7.86 4.58
N ALA A 295 -19.48 -8.63 5.00
CA ALA A 295 -18.39 -9.02 4.14
C ALA A 295 -18.94 -9.62 2.83
N GLY A 296 -18.43 -9.15 1.69
CA GLY A 296 -18.95 -9.53 0.38
C GLY A 296 -18.91 -11.04 0.18
N GLN A 297 -19.76 -11.58 -0.71
CA GLN A 297 -19.87 -13.04 -0.94
C GLN A 297 -18.53 -13.74 -1.14
N ARG A 298 -17.56 -13.10 -1.81
CA ARG A 298 -16.21 -13.66 -2.02
C ARG A 298 -15.43 -13.85 -0.73
N GLN A 299 -15.52 -12.90 0.22
CA GLN A 299 -14.88 -13.03 1.52
C GLN A 299 -15.57 -14.09 2.39
N ARG A 300 -16.91 -14.16 2.32
CA ARG A 300 -17.66 -15.23 3.01
C ARG A 300 -17.29 -16.61 2.50
N ARG A 301 -17.22 -16.79 1.17
CA ARG A 301 -16.75 -18.04 0.56
C ARG A 301 -15.33 -18.37 1.02
N LYS A 302 -14.42 -17.40 1.01
CA LYS A 302 -13.05 -17.62 1.49
C LYS A 302 -12.99 -18.02 2.97
N GLN A 303 -13.76 -17.36 3.84
CA GLN A 303 -13.82 -17.72 5.26
C GLN A 303 -14.44 -19.10 5.48
N TRP A 304 -15.46 -19.47 4.69
CA TRP A 304 -16.05 -20.80 4.74
C TRP A 304 -15.12 -21.88 4.18
N GLU A 305 -14.40 -21.59 3.10
CA GLU A 305 -13.34 -22.46 2.55
C GLU A 305 -12.14 -22.57 3.50
N GLU A 306 -11.87 -21.55 4.32
CA GLU A 306 -10.80 -21.59 5.32
C GLU A 306 -11.22 -22.36 6.57
N MET A 307 -12.44 -22.16 7.06
CA MET A 307 -12.97 -22.86 8.24
C MET A 307 -13.40 -24.30 7.95
N TYR A 308 -13.89 -24.56 6.73
CA TYR A 308 -14.49 -25.85 6.36
C TYR A 308 -13.95 -26.42 5.05
N GLY A 309 -13.15 -25.71 4.25
CA GLY A 309 -12.82 -26.18 2.89
C GLY A 309 -11.87 -27.38 2.83
N ARG A 310 -10.83 -27.44 3.67
CA ARG A 310 -9.97 -28.65 3.74
C ARG A 310 -10.35 -29.58 4.88
N GLU A 311 -10.94 -29.04 5.94
CA GLU A 311 -11.28 -29.78 7.16
C GLU A 311 -12.77 -30.13 7.27
N ALA A 312 -13.61 -29.81 6.27
CA ALA A 312 -15.00 -30.27 6.30
C ALA A 312 -15.04 -31.80 6.38
N LYS A 313 -15.88 -32.31 7.28
CA LYS A 313 -16.03 -33.74 7.54
C LYS A 313 -16.20 -34.58 6.26
N HIS A 314 -16.92 -34.07 5.27
CA HIS A 314 -17.11 -34.78 3.99
C HIS A 314 -15.85 -34.80 3.10
N ILE A 315 -15.06 -33.73 3.08
CA ILE A 315 -13.81 -33.64 2.31
C ILE A 315 -12.70 -34.42 3.02
N ALA A 316 -12.61 -34.29 4.35
CA ALA A 316 -11.70 -35.08 5.18
C ALA A 316 -11.97 -36.58 5.04
N ALA A 317 -13.24 -37.00 5.15
CA ALA A 317 -13.62 -38.41 4.93
C ALA A 317 -13.32 -38.88 3.49
N GLU A 318 -13.42 -38.00 2.49
CA GLU A 318 -13.02 -38.35 1.11
C GLU A 318 -11.49 -38.52 0.98
N TYR A 319 -10.70 -37.69 1.66
CA TYR A 319 -9.24 -37.82 1.71
C TYR A 319 -8.81 -39.09 2.44
N GLU A 320 -9.39 -39.39 3.60
CA GLU A 320 -9.11 -40.61 4.36
C GLU A 320 -9.45 -41.86 3.54
N LYS A 321 -10.64 -41.92 2.93
CA LYS A 321 -11.01 -43.01 2.01
C LYS A 321 -10.06 -43.13 0.82
N ARG A 322 -9.49 -42.02 0.35
CA ARG A 322 -8.50 -42.04 -0.74
C ARG A 322 -7.17 -42.58 -0.24
N GLU A 323 -6.72 -42.22 0.96
CA GLU A 323 -5.48 -42.74 1.57
C GLU A 323 -5.60 -44.22 1.94
N GLU A 324 -6.72 -44.65 2.49
CA GLU A 324 -7.01 -46.06 2.78
C GLU A 324 -6.91 -46.91 1.50
N LYS A 325 -7.47 -46.42 0.38
CA LYS A 325 -7.31 -47.07 -0.94
C LYS A 325 -5.87 -47.08 -1.46
N ARG A 326 -5.02 -46.12 -1.04
CA ARG A 326 -3.58 -46.09 -1.38
C ARG A 326 -2.80 -47.11 -0.56
N LEU A 327 -3.12 -47.25 0.73
CA LEU A 327 -2.46 -48.23 1.60
C LEU A 327 -2.91 -49.67 1.30
N ALA A 328 -4.18 -49.88 0.98
CA ALA A 328 -4.73 -51.20 0.67
C ALA A 328 -4.21 -51.78 -0.65
N ASN A 329 -3.64 -50.96 -1.55
CA ASN A 329 -3.20 -51.40 -2.85
C ASN A 329 -1.76 -50.90 -3.14
N PRO A 330 -0.71 -51.73 -2.95
CA PRO A 330 0.69 -51.31 -3.06
C PRO A 330 1.07 -50.84 -4.47
N ASP A 331 0.29 -51.20 -5.49
CA ASP A 331 0.47 -50.76 -6.88
C ASP A 331 -0.34 -49.50 -7.26
N TYR A 332 -0.98 -48.84 -6.29
CA TYR A 332 -1.74 -47.61 -6.57
C TYR A 332 -0.81 -46.46 -6.99
N ARG A 333 -0.66 -46.27 -8.30
CA ARG A 333 -0.14 -45.02 -8.87
C ARG A 333 -1.30 -44.04 -9.06
N PRO A 334 -1.28 -42.85 -8.40
CA PRO A 334 -2.30 -41.85 -8.64
C PRO A 334 -2.26 -41.50 -10.14
N LYS A 335 -3.38 -41.75 -10.84
CA LYS A 335 -3.55 -41.33 -12.24
C LYS A 335 -3.25 -39.83 -12.28
N LYS A 336 -2.11 -39.45 -12.87
CA LYS A 336 -1.76 -38.04 -13.09
C LYS A 336 -2.96 -37.44 -13.82
N LYS A 337 -3.64 -36.47 -13.19
CA LYS A 337 -4.70 -35.71 -13.86
C LYS A 337 -4.11 -35.27 -15.20
N PRO A 338 -4.80 -35.49 -16.33
CA PRO A 338 -4.29 -35.07 -17.63
C PRO A 338 -4.00 -33.58 -17.52
N THR A 339 -2.71 -33.23 -17.51
CA THR A 339 -2.31 -31.84 -17.64
C THR A 339 -2.97 -31.34 -18.92
N PRO A 340 -3.74 -30.23 -18.89
CA PRO A 340 -4.32 -29.69 -20.12
C PRO A 340 -3.16 -29.52 -21.09
N ARG A 341 -3.19 -30.29 -22.20
CA ARG A 341 -2.17 -30.24 -23.25
C ARG A 341 -1.97 -28.76 -23.59
N SER A 342 -0.83 -28.22 -23.21
CA SER A 342 -0.39 -26.91 -23.71
C SER A 342 -0.41 -27.02 -25.22
N LYS A 343 -1.29 -26.26 -25.87
CA LYS A 343 -1.32 -26.10 -27.32
C LYS A 343 0.12 -25.88 -27.80
N PRO A 344 0.62 -26.65 -28.80
CA PRO A 344 1.92 -26.36 -29.37
C PRO A 344 1.91 -24.95 -29.92
N PHE A 345 2.90 -24.16 -29.51
CA PHE A 345 3.20 -22.85 -30.09
C PHE A 345 3.42 -23.06 -31.59
N ALA A 346 2.62 -22.38 -32.39
CA ALA A 346 2.68 -22.39 -33.85
C ALA A 346 4.02 -21.79 -34.31
N ALA A 347 4.81 -22.62 -34.99
CA ALA A 347 5.77 -22.17 -35.98
C ALA A 347 5.08 -22.26 -37.36
N ASP A 348 5.24 -21.20 -38.14
CA ASP A 348 5.05 -21.06 -39.59
C ASP A 348 4.14 -22.06 -40.32
N SER A 349 2.99 -21.56 -40.79
CA SER A 349 2.44 -22.00 -42.08
C SER A 349 1.45 -20.98 -42.65
N THR A 350 1.90 -20.30 -43.69
CA THR A 350 1.09 -19.64 -44.72
C THR A 350 0.28 -20.69 -45.49
N SER A 351 -1.03 -20.80 -45.24
CA SER A 351 -1.96 -21.36 -46.21
C SER A 351 -3.40 -20.97 -45.88
N SER A 352 -3.99 -20.17 -46.77
CA SER A 352 -5.39 -19.79 -46.84
C SER A 352 -6.31 -21.00 -46.96
N LYS A 353 -7.24 -21.16 -46.01
CA LYS A 353 -8.41 -22.06 -46.15
C LYS A 353 -9.67 -21.30 -45.66
N PRO A 354 -10.79 -21.36 -46.40
CA PRO A 354 -11.93 -20.48 -46.20
C PRO A 354 -12.72 -20.82 -44.93
N SER A 355 -13.31 -19.80 -44.32
CA SER A 355 -14.03 -19.84 -43.05
C SER A 355 -15.28 -20.73 -43.12
N ALA A 356 -15.35 -21.71 -42.22
CA ALA A 356 -16.62 -22.34 -41.87
C ALA A 356 -17.53 -21.33 -41.14
N PRO A 357 -18.86 -21.40 -41.32
CA PRO A 357 -19.80 -20.50 -40.67
C PRO A 357 -19.77 -20.69 -39.15
N SER A 358 -19.75 -19.59 -38.42
CA SER A 358 -19.75 -19.55 -36.96
C SER A 358 -20.95 -20.30 -36.40
N GLU A 359 -20.69 -21.23 -35.47
CA GLU A 359 -21.72 -21.86 -34.65
C GLU A 359 -22.63 -20.79 -34.00
N PRO A 360 -23.94 -21.04 -33.92
CA PRO A 360 -24.89 -20.10 -33.33
C PRO A 360 -24.52 -19.87 -31.87
N VAL A 361 -24.04 -18.67 -31.60
CA VAL A 361 -23.74 -18.20 -30.26
C VAL A 361 -25.02 -18.24 -29.43
N HIS A 362 -24.98 -18.92 -28.29
CA HIS A 362 -26.13 -19.01 -27.39
C HIS A 362 -26.59 -17.60 -26.96
N PRO A 363 -27.91 -17.30 -26.94
CA PRO A 363 -28.44 -15.94 -26.73
C PRO A 363 -27.99 -15.26 -25.44
N SER A 364 -27.62 -16.05 -24.42
CA SER A 364 -27.06 -15.55 -23.16
C SER A 364 -25.65 -14.94 -23.30
N TRP A 365 -24.89 -15.31 -24.33
CA TRP A 365 -23.55 -14.78 -24.58
C TRP A 365 -23.62 -13.46 -25.37
N GLU A 366 -24.54 -13.35 -26.33
CA GLU A 366 -24.85 -12.09 -27.01
C GLU A 366 -25.35 -11.02 -26.03
N ALA A 367 -26.28 -11.38 -25.13
CA ALA A 367 -26.77 -10.46 -24.11
C ALA A 367 -25.64 -9.93 -23.21
N LYS A 368 -24.69 -10.80 -22.82
CA LYS A 368 -23.56 -10.41 -21.99
C LYS A 368 -22.58 -9.50 -22.72
N ARG A 369 -22.32 -9.77 -24.00
CA ARG A 369 -21.46 -8.94 -24.85
C ARG A 369 -22.07 -7.57 -25.08
N MET A 370 -23.38 -7.51 -25.32
CA MET A 370 -24.14 -6.27 -25.47
C MET A 370 -24.13 -5.44 -24.18
N GLN A 371 -24.30 -6.08 -23.01
CA GLN A 371 -24.22 -5.38 -21.72
C GLN A 371 -22.83 -4.79 -21.46
N GLU A 372 -21.76 -5.54 -21.78
CA GLU A 372 -20.38 -5.09 -21.65
C GLU A 372 -20.07 -3.93 -22.61
N GLU A 373 -20.62 -3.97 -23.83
CA GLU A 373 -20.52 -2.88 -24.80
C GLU A 373 -21.26 -1.61 -24.36
N ILE A 374 -22.48 -1.75 -23.80
CA ILE A 374 -23.24 -0.61 -23.27
C ILE A 374 -22.51 0.03 -22.09
N MET A 375 -21.98 -0.78 -21.16
CA MET A 375 -21.20 -0.25 -20.04
C MET A 375 -19.92 0.45 -20.50
N SER A 376 -19.19 -0.13 -21.46
CA SER A 376 -17.96 0.47 -21.97
C SER A 376 -18.23 1.73 -22.80
N LYS A 377 -19.37 1.82 -23.51
CA LYS A 377 -19.84 3.07 -24.14
C LYS A 377 -20.20 4.16 -23.12
N ALA A 378 -20.88 3.80 -22.02
CA ALA A 378 -21.20 4.73 -20.94
C ALA A 378 -19.96 5.25 -20.20
N LEU A 379 -18.95 4.38 -19.99
CA LEU A 379 -17.70 4.73 -19.32
C LEU A 379 -16.73 5.53 -20.19
N ASN A 380 -16.73 5.34 -21.51
CA ASN A 380 -15.78 6.01 -22.40
C ASN A 380 -16.10 7.48 -22.70
N GLY A 381 -17.14 8.08 -22.09
CA GLY A 381 -17.38 9.53 -22.11
C GLY A 381 -17.51 10.16 -23.50
N LYS A 382 -17.74 9.34 -24.54
CA LYS A 382 -17.77 9.73 -25.95
C LYS A 382 -19.18 9.70 -26.52
N GLY A 383 -20.18 9.89 -25.65
CA GLY A 383 -21.57 10.12 -26.02
C GLY A 383 -21.83 11.62 -26.11
N GLY A 384 -22.02 12.12 -27.34
CA GLY A 384 -22.41 13.50 -27.59
C GLY A 384 -23.85 13.76 -27.16
N SER A 385 -24.04 14.20 -25.92
CA SER A 385 -25.28 14.88 -25.48
C SER A 385 -25.16 15.42 -24.05
N ASN A 386 -24.10 16.17 -23.74
CA ASN A 386 -24.17 17.13 -22.64
C ASN A 386 -24.96 18.37 -23.11
N LYS A 387 -26.26 18.19 -23.41
CA LYS A 387 -27.20 19.30 -23.39
C LYS A 387 -27.40 19.62 -21.91
N LYS A 388 -26.82 20.73 -21.47
CA LYS A 388 -27.13 21.35 -20.18
C LYS A 388 -28.65 21.50 -20.13
N ILE A 389 -29.28 20.84 -19.16
CA ILE A 389 -30.66 21.18 -18.78
C ILE A 389 -30.55 22.54 -18.12
N VAL A 390 -30.93 23.58 -18.85
CA VAL A 390 -31.21 24.91 -18.29
C VAL A 390 -32.67 24.83 -17.84
N PHE A 391 -32.90 24.98 -16.54
CA PHE A 391 -34.23 25.25 -16.03
C PHE A 391 -34.45 26.75 -16.24
N ASP A 392 -35.37 27.10 -17.15
CA ASP A 392 -35.91 28.46 -17.20
C ASP A 392 -36.85 28.61 -16.00
N ASP A 393 -36.43 29.41 -15.02
CA ASP A 393 -37.32 29.93 -13.99
C ASP A 393 -38.21 31.01 -14.63
N SER A 394 -39.37 30.60 -15.11
CA SER A 394 -40.50 31.49 -15.43
C SER A 394 -41.81 30.78 -15.08
N ASP A 395 -42.19 30.88 -13.81
CA ASP A 395 -43.53 31.32 -13.33
C ASP A 395 -43.58 31.33 -11.80
#